data_AF-A0A6V8P9T3-F1
#
_entry.id   AF-A0A6V8P9T3-F1
#
_cell.length_a   1.000
_cell.length_b   1.000
_cell.length_c   1.000
_cell.angle_alpha   90.00
_cell.angle_beta   90.00
_cell.angle_gamma   90.00
#
_symmetry.space_group_name_H-M   'P 1'
#
loop_
_entity.id
_entity.type
_entity.pdbx_description
1 polymer ?
#
loop_
_entity_poly.entity_id
_entity_poly.type
_entity_poly.pdbx_seq_one_letter_code
_entity_poly.pdbx_strand_id
1 'polypeptide(L)' 'MNITLMVKLQPTSEQAAALLETMEQFNTACNSIAEVAFRERTANKIRLQQLVYHDIRNQFGLSAQMSVRAIS' A
#
# COMPACT_ATOMS: atom_id res chain seq x y z
N MET A 1 24.47 -20.67 -2.00
CA MET A 1 23.63 -21.34 -3.02
C MET A 1 22.19 -20.98 -2.71
N ASN A 2 21.50 -20.22 -3.55
CA ASN A 2 20.13 -19.77 -3.29
C ASN A 2 19.17 -20.69 -4.05
N ILE A 3 18.27 -21.37 -3.33
CA ILE A 3 17.20 -22.18 -3.90
C ILE A 3 15.94 -21.31 -3.94
N THR A 4 15.29 -21.23 -5.09
CA THR A 4 14.02 -20.51 -5.27
C THR A 4 12.90 -21.53 -5.45
N LEU A 5 11.77 -21.35 -4.75
CA LEU A 5 10.60 -22.21 -4.85
C LEU A 5 9.37 -21.38 -5.19
N MET A 6 8.55 -21.88 -6.11
CA MET A 6 7.30 -21.26 -6.51
C MET A 6 6.13 -21.88 -5.72
N VAL A 7 5.35 -21.05 -5.03
CA VAL A 7 4.16 -21.47 -4.27
C VAL A 7 2.93 -20.83 -4.88
N LYS A 8 1.81 -21.58 -4.92
CA LYS A 8 0.49 -21.05 -5.27
C LYS A 8 -0.37 -20.93 -4.02
N LEU A 9 -0.98 -19.76 -3.83
CA LEU A 9 -2.01 -19.57 -2.81
C LEU A 9 -3.30 -20.28 -3.25
N GLN A 10 -3.92 -21.02 -2.34
CA GLN A 10 -5.22 -21.68 -2.53
C GLN A 10 -6.20 -21.12 -1.47
N PRO A 11 -6.65 -19.87 -1.62
CA PRO A 11 -7.52 -19.23 -0.63
C PRO A 11 -8.94 -19.83 -0.66
N THR A 12 -9.60 -19.85 0.49
CA THR A 12 -11.08 -20.00 0.53
C THR A 12 -11.74 -18.75 -0.07
N SER A 13 -13.04 -18.82 -0.37
CA SER A 13 -13.79 -17.67 -0.88
C SER A 13 -13.70 -16.44 0.03
N GLU A 14 -13.77 -16.65 1.34
CA GLU A 14 -13.68 -15.58 2.35
C GLU A 14 -12.27 -14.97 2.38
N GLN A 15 -11.23 -15.80 2.30
CA GLN A 15 -9.85 -15.33 2.23
C GLN A 15 -9.58 -14.56 0.94
N ALA A 16 -10.11 -15.03 -0.19
CA ALA A 16 -9.98 -14.35 -1.47
C ALA A 16 -10.65 -12.97 -1.44
N ALA A 17 -11.84 -12.87 -0.86
CA ALA A 17 -12.54 -11.60 -0.68
C ALA A 17 -11.74 -10.64 0.22
N ALA A 18 -11.24 -11.11 1.37
CA ALA A 18 -10.43 -10.28 2.27
C ALA A 18 -9.11 -9.80 1.62
N LEU A 19 -8.46 -10.65 0.81
CA LEU A 19 -7.27 -10.27 0.05
C LEU A 19 -7.60 -9.21 -1.01
N LEU A 20 -8.71 -9.38 -1.73
CA LEU A 20 -9.15 -8.44 -2.75
C LEU A 20 -9.47 -7.07 -2.14
N GLU A 21 -10.25 -7.04 -1.05
CA GLU A 21 -10.56 -5.80 -0.33
C GLU A 21 -9.28 -5.10 0.15
N THR A 22 -8.31 -5.86 0.68
CA THR A 22 -7.01 -5.30 1.08
C THR A 22 -6.27 -4.68 -0.11
N MET A 23 -6.29 -5.33 -1.27
CA MET A 23 -5.66 -4.81 -2.49
C MET A 23 -6.35 -3.53 -2.99
N GLU A 24 -7.67 -3.48 -2.95
CA GLU A 24 -8.45 -2.30 -3.36
C GLU A 24 -8.19 -1.10 -2.43
N GLN A 25 -8.14 -1.32 -1.12
CA GLN A 25 -7.78 -0.26 -0.16
C GLN A 25 -6.36 0.24 -0.36
N PHE A 26 -5.41 -0.69 -0.59
CA PHE A 26 -4.03 -0.32 -0.90
C PHE A 26 -3.93 0.51 -2.18
N ASN A 27 -4.62 0.11 -3.25
CA ASN A 27 -4.64 0.85 -4.51
C ASN A 27 -5.24 2.26 -4.35
N THR A 28 -6.29 2.38 -3.55
CA THR A 28 -6.93 3.67 -3.27
C THR A 28 -5.98 4.60 -2.49
N ALA A 29 -5.25 4.05 -1.51
CA ALA A 29 -4.21 4.80 -0.82
C ALA A 29 -3.10 5.29 -1.78
N CYS A 30 -2.63 4.43 -2.70
CA CYS A 30 -1.65 4.81 -3.70
C CYS A 30 -2.13 5.97 -4.60
N ASN A 31 -3.40 5.94 -5.04
CA ASN A 31 -3.97 7.03 -5.83
C ASN A 31 -3.99 8.35 -5.03
N SER A 32 -4.40 8.31 -3.76
CA SER A 32 -4.39 9.50 -2.90
C SER A 32 -2.97 10.06 -2.69
N ILE A 33 -1.98 9.19 -2.46
CA ILE A 33 -0.57 9.59 -2.35
C ILE A 33 -0.08 10.24 -3.65
N ALA A 34 -0.47 9.67 -4.81
CA ALA A 34 -0.08 10.21 -6.11
C ALA A 34 -0.62 11.63 -6.32
N GLU A 35 -1.86 11.91 -5.92
CA GLU A 35 -2.43 13.27 -5.96
C GLU A 35 -1.58 14.26 -5.15
N VAL A 36 -1.15 13.87 -3.94
CA VAL A 36 -0.26 14.69 -3.11
C VAL A 36 1.11 14.87 -3.79
N ALA A 37 1.68 13.80 -4.34
CA ALA A 37 2.96 13.84 -5.03
C ALA A 37 2.95 14.79 -6.23
N PHE A 38 1.87 14.78 -7.03
CA PHE A 38 1.70 15.71 -8.14
C PHE A 38 1.53 17.15 -7.67
N ARG A 39 0.71 17.39 -6.64
CA ARG A 39 0.50 18.73 -6.05
C ARG A 39 1.79 19.33 -5.51
N GLU A 40 2.56 18.52 -4.77
CA GLU A 40 3.82 18.93 -4.14
C GLU A 40 5.03 18.85 -5.09
N ARG A 41 4.81 18.39 -6.34
CA ARG A 41 5.84 18.19 -7.37
C ARG A 41 7.03 17.40 -6.85
N THR A 42 6.77 16.34 -6.09
CA THR A 42 7.82 15.51 -5.49
C THR A 42 7.42 14.05 -5.47
N ALA A 43 8.35 13.20 -5.89
CA ALA A 43 8.30 11.75 -5.70
C ALA A 43 9.32 11.28 -4.65
N ASN A 44 9.89 12.21 -3.87
CA ASN A 44 10.85 11.85 -2.84
C ASN A 44 10.12 11.14 -1.69
N LYS A 45 10.42 9.86 -1.50
CA LYS A 45 9.81 9.01 -0.47
C LYS A 45 9.84 9.61 0.93
N ILE A 46 10.97 10.16 1.38
CA ILE A 46 11.12 10.69 2.74
C ILE A 46 10.20 11.90 2.93
N ARG A 47 10.20 12.81 1.95
CA ARG A 47 9.32 13.98 1.97
C ARG A 47 7.85 13.57 1.92
N LEU A 48 7.47 12.67 1.01
CA LEU A 48 6.10 12.17 0.92
C LEU A 48 5.66 11.48 2.21
N GLN A 49 6.53 10.68 2.82
CA GLN A 49 6.21 10.00 4.07
C GLN A 49 5.88 10.98 5.20
N GLN A 50 6.62 12.09 5.32
CA GLN A 50 6.30 13.14 6.28
C GLN A 50 4.95 13.81 5.99
N LEU A 51 4.58 13.95 4.72
CA LEU A 51 3.37 14.62 4.28
C LEU A 51 2.11 13.76 4.42
N VAL A 52 2.19 12.46 4.13
CA VAL A 52 0.98 11.64 3.92
C VAL A 52 0.82 10.48 4.92
N TYR A 53 1.85 10.12 5.69
CA TYR A 53 1.81 8.86 6.46
C TYR A 53 0.64 8.78 7.45
N HIS A 54 0.42 9.81 8.26
CA HIS A 54 -0.64 9.79 9.26
C HIS A 54 -2.03 9.79 8.61
N ASP A 55 -2.22 10.59 7.57
CA ASP A 55 -3.49 10.68 6.85
C ASP A 55 -3.83 9.35 6.18
N ILE A 56 -2.89 8.77 5.44
CA ILE A 56 -3.08 7.48 4.76
C ILE A 56 -3.37 6.36 5.77
N ARG A 57 -2.63 6.32 6.88
CA ARG A 57 -2.80 5.27 7.90
C ARG A 57 -4.16 5.37 8.60
N ASN A 58 -4.67 6.57 8.81
CA ASN A 58 -5.97 6.81 9.44
C ASN A 58 -7.13 6.58 8.47
N GLN A 59 -6.98 7.01 7.21
CA GLN A 59 -8.05 6.98 6.22
C GLN A 59 -8.29 5.59 5.63
N PHE A 60 -7.23 4.83 5.36
CA PHE A 60 -7.31 3.55 4.64
C PHE A 60 -7.18 2.32 5.54
N GLY A 61 -7.01 2.51 6.86
CA GLY A 61 -6.89 1.40 7.83
C GLY A 61 -5.71 0.46 7.59
N LEU A 62 -4.75 0.84 6.75
CA LEU A 62 -3.60 0.02 6.40
C LEU A 62 -2.67 -0.18 7.60
N SER A 63 -2.04 -1.35 7.65
CA SER A 63 -0.96 -1.58 8.62
C SER A 63 0.18 -0.57 8.41
N ALA A 64 1.01 -0.38 9.43
CA ALA A 64 2.16 0.53 9.32
C ALA A 64 3.09 0.15 8.15
N GLN A 65 3.34 -1.16 7.97
CA GLN A 65 4.18 -1.66 6.87
C GLN A 65 3.53 -1.40 5.51
N MET A 66 2.23 -1.65 5.36
CA MET A 66 1.51 -1.40 4.10
C MET A 66 1.45 0.08 3.77
N SER A 67 1.23 0.95 4.76
CA SER A 67 1.25 2.40 4.57
C SER A 67 2.60 2.90 4.05
N VAL A 68 3.70 2.45 4.67
CA VAL A 68 5.06 2.80 4.21
C VAL A 68 5.33 2.25 2.80
N ARG A 69 4.79 1.08 2.45
CA ARG A 69 4.92 0.47 1.13
C ARG A 69 4.15 1.23 0.05
N ALA A 70 2.98 1.78 0.38
CA ALA A 70 2.20 2.61 -0.55
C ALA A 70 2.93 3.92 -0.93
N ILE A 71 3.79 4.42 -0.03
CA ILE A 71 4.58 5.65 -0.21
C ILE A 71 5.89 5.38 -0.98
N SER A 72 6.34 4.12 -1.05
CA SER A 72 7.73 3.75 -1.39
C SER A 72 8.11 3.81 -2.86
#